data_AF-A0A377GDR3-F1
#
_entry.id   AF-A0A377GDR3-F1
#
_cell.length_a   1.000
_cell.length_b   1.000
_cell.length_c   1.000
_cell.angle_alpha   90.00
_cell.angle_beta   90.00
_cell.angle_gamma   90.00
#
_symmetry.space_group_name_H-M   'P 1'
#
loop_
_entity.id
_entity.type
_entity.pdbx_description
1 polymer ?
#
loop_
_entity_poly.entity_id
_entity_poly.type
_entity_poly.pdbx_seq_one_letter_code
_entity_poly.pdbx_strand_id
1 'polypeptide(L)'
;MSQNIFYFIINTMPRITDLSLFLETTVLKNESGFQYKLGLPIIPQTQRGQVCKLNALSVVLNSLHQFRDMPQPLPIRKNKGQYTDSLRKHAKEDYGSQVGEIYSASTLAALAADNGFINSSIYTENQFEHYVERIISAINKDEAPIIFYDIDPAGEPAYFSSNREHAVVVAGYFISKERELCFIISQWGKYYWAKAENVFSSTSQLLTSRTPEKFFKYESGWCDVYSMRFLPPEFFTNPPSQQRQAQEVPKEGGLKNKILVIHNSPKSVNEHSFWSTTSLSAKESEHLFREDLIRKNIPHTTF
;
A
#
# COMPACT_ATOMS: atom_id res chain seq x y z
N MET A 1 3.94 -48.28 0.56
CA MET A 1 3.71 -47.00 -0.13
C MET A 1 3.89 -45.89 0.89
N SER A 2 5.06 -45.27 0.93
CA SER A 2 5.39 -44.16 1.82
C SER A 2 4.79 -42.87 1.26
N GLN A 3 3.84 -42.28 1.97
CA GLN A 3 3.34 -40.94 1.66
C GLN A 3 4.39 -39.93 2.10
N ASN A 4 5.11 -39.35 1.14
CA ASN A 4 5.93 -38.17 1.36
C ASN A 4 5.00 -36.99 1.65
N ILE A 5 4.83 -36.66 2.92
CA ILE A 5 4.22 -35.41 3.37
C ILE A 5 5.26 -34.32 3.11
N PHE A 6 5.16 -33.64 1.97
CA PHE A 6 5.85 -32.39 1.75
C PHE A 6 5.26 -31.34 2.69
N TYR A 7 5.98 -31.03 3.76
CA TYR A 7 5.74 -29.82 4.52
C TYR A 7 6.04 -28.62 3.62
N PHE A 8 5.00 -27.98 3.11
CA PHE A 8 5.12 -26.64 2.57
C PHE A 8 5.49 -25.72 3.72
N ILE A 9 6.76 -25.35 3.82
CA ILE A 9 7.17 -24.21 4.65
C ILE A 9 6.50 -22.99 3.98
N ILE A 10 5.45 -22.47 4.61
CA ILE A 10 4.86 -21.20 4.22
C ILE A 10 5.88 -20.14 4.64
N ASN A 11 6.73 -19.72 3.70
CA ASN A 11 7.56 -18.54 3.89
C ASN A 11 6.59 -17.35 4.01
N THR A 12 6.50 -16.79 5.21
CA THR A 12 5.76 -15.55 5.43
C THR A 12 6.63 -14.39 4.98
N MET A 13 6.04 -13.39 4.31
CA MET A 13 6.79 -12.21 3.87
C MET A 13 7.64 -11.63 5.01
N PRO A 14 8.91 -11.31 4.78
CA PRO A 14 9.82 -10.83 5.83
C PRO A 14 9.28 -9.57 6.50
N ARG A 15 8.87 -9.69 7.76
CA ARG A 15 8.34 -8.59 8.57
C ARG A 15 9.48 -7.87 9.29
N ILE A 16 9.43 -6.54 9.29
CA ILE A 16 10.30 -5.72 10.12
C ILE A 16 9.57 -5.44 11.42
N THR A 17 10.08 -5.99 12.52
CA THR A 17 9.58 -5.73 13.88
C THR A 17 10.54 -4.87 14.67
N ASP A 18 11.84 -5.05 14.50
CA ASP A 18 12.87 -4.30 15.22
C ASP A 18 13.87 -3.75 14.20
N LEU A 19 14.07 -2.42 14.19
CA LEU A 19 14.97 -1.80 13.22
C LEU A 19 16.42 -2.21 13.45
N SER A 20 16.89 -2.28 14.70
CA SER A 20 18.28 -2.63 15.00
C SER A 20 18.59 -4.05 14.53
N LEU A 21 17.73 -5.01 14.89
CA LEU A 21 17.87 -6.40 14.44
C LEU A 21 17.80 -6.50 12.92
N PHE A 22 16.86 -5.80 12.28
CA PHE A 22 16.73 -5.78 10.82
C PHE A 22 18.00 -5.25 10.14
N LEU A 23 18.53 -4.11 10.60
CA LEU A 23 19.76 -3.53 10.08
C LEU A 23 20.94 -4.53 10.22
N GLU A 24 21.10 -5.12 11.40
CA GLU A 24 22.21 -6.03 11.68
C GLU A 24 22.13 -7.35 10.90
N THR A 25 20.93 -7.88 10.71
CA THR A 25 20.73 -9.21 10.12
C THR A 25 20.59 -9.16 8.61
N THR A 26 19.95 -8.12 8.07
CA THR A 26 19.46 -8.10 6.67
C THR A 26 20.17 -7.06 5.81
N VAL A 27 20.53 -5.91 6.37
CA VAL A 27 21.03 -4.76 5.60
C VAL A 27 22.56 -4.83 5.44
N LEU A 28 23.05 -4.51 4.25
CA LEU A 28 24.47 -4.41 3.96
C LEU A 28 25.09 -3.26 4.76
N LYS A 29 26.24 -3.52 5.39
CA LYS A 29 27.04 -2.50 6.10
C LYS A 29 28.37 -2.30 5.38
N ASN A 30 28.72 -1.05 5.10
CA ASN A 30 30.03 -0.65 4.61
C ASN A 30 30.70 0.34 5.59
N GLU A 31 31.81 0.96 5.17
CA GLU A 31 32.55 1.95 5.97
C GLU A 31 31.72 3.19 6.33
N SER A 32 30.72 3.53 5.51
CA SER A 32 29.81 4.65 5.72
C SER A 32 28.58 4.30 6.58
N GLY A 33 28.42 3.03 6.96
CA GLY A 33 27.30 2.53 7.78
C GLY A 33 26.40 1.55 7.04
N PHE A 34 25.16 1.40 7.52
CA PHE A 34 24.15 0.54 6.88
C PHE A 34 23.61 1.21 5.61
N GLN A 35 23.49 0.44 4.53
CA GLN A 35 23.03 0.93 3.23
C GLN A 35 21.50 0.89 3.12
N TYR A 36 20.84 1.91 3.66
CA TYR A 36 19.39 2.07 3.57
C TYR A 36 18.99 3.55 3.54
N LYS A 37 17.76 3.80 3.12
CA LYS A 37 17.13 5.12 3.18
C LYS A 37 15.63 5.00 3.41
N LEU A 38 15.12 5.84 4.30
CA LEU A 38 13.69 6.03 4.53
C LEU A 38 13.24 7.32 3.84
N GLY A 39 12.03 7.31 3.29
CA GLY A 39 11.38 8.48 2.71
C GLY A 39 10.50 9.19 3.74
N LEU A 40 9.33 9.64 3.29
CA LEU A 40 8.28 10.15 4.16
C LEU A 40 7.98 9.13 5.28
N PRO A 41 8.01 9.52 6.57
CA PRO A 41 7.60 8.63 7.65
C PRO A 41 6.17 8.16 7.44
N ILE A 42 5.96 6.85 7.49
CA ILE A 42 4.67 6.25 7.20
C ILE A 42 3.92 5.95 8.50
N ILE A 43 2.59 6.08 8.46
CA ILE A 43 1.67 5.59 9.49
C ILE A 43 0.95 4.36 8.93
N PRO A 44 1.48 3.12 9.11
CA PRO A 44 0.84 1.95 8.57
C PRO A 44 -0.55 1.74 9.18
N GLN A 45 -1.53 1.44 8.33
CA GLN A 45 -2.92 1.24 8.71
C GLN A 45 -3.37 -0.21 8.47
N THR A 46 -4.07 -0.78 9.44
CA THR A 46 -4.67 -2.11 9.33
C THR A 46 -5.79 -2.09 8.29
N GLN A 47 -5.66 -2.93 7.27
CA GLN A 47 -6.69 -3.09 6.25
C GLN A 47 -7.82 -3.99 6.76
N ARG A 48 -9.06 -3.63 6.42
CA ARG A 48 -10.23 -4.52 6.58
C ARG A 48 -11.01 -4.57 5.26
N GLY A 49 -11.24 -5.77 4.73
CA GLY A 49 -11.98 -5.99 3.48
C GLY A 49 -11.19 -5.64 2.21
N GLN A 50 -11.91 -5.57 1.08
CA GLN A 50 -11.40 -5.29 -0.26
C GLN A 50 -11.30 -3.77 -0.50
N VAL A 51 -10.30 -3.14 0.11
CA VAL A 51 -10.05 -1.69 0.02
C VAL A 51 -8.55 -1.38 0.00
N CYS A 52 -7.72 -2.30 -0.50
CA CYS A 52 -6.27 -2.18 -0.37
C CYS A 52 -5.69 -0.91 -1.02
N LYS A 53 -6.18 -0.55 -2.21
CA LYS A 53 -5.82 0.71 -2.90
C LYS A 53 -6.17 1.95 -2.07
N LEU A 54 -7.40 2.02 -1.53
CA LEU A 54 -7.82 3.12 -0.66
C LEU A 54 -7.03 3.15 0.66
N ASN A 55 -6.65 1.99 1.18
CA ASN A 55 -5.83 1.90 2.38
C ASN A 55 -4.42 2.45 2.12
N ALA A 56 -3.78 2.05 1.01
CA ALA A 56 -2.49 2.60 0.61
C ALA A 56 -2.55 4.13 0.41
N LEU A 57 -3.61 4.62 -0.25
CA LEU A 57 -3.84 6.06 -0.39
C LEU A 57 -3.97 6.75 0.97
N SER A 58 -4.86 6.26 1.83
CA SER A 58 -5.07 6.80 3.18
C SER A 58 -3.78 6.82 4.02
N VAL A 59 -2.95 5.78 3.92
CA VAL A 59 -1.64 5.73 4.59
C VAL A 59 -0.77 6.92 4.15
N VAL A 60 -0.66 7.17 2.85
CA VAL A 60 0.11 8.31 2.32
C VAL A 60 -0.50 9.64 2.75
N LEU A 61 -1.80 9.84 2.59
CA LEU A 61 -2.45 11.12 2.91
C LEU A 61 -2.36 11.47 4.40
N ASN A 62 -2.56 10.48 5.30
CA ASN A 62 -2.42 10.72 6.74
C ASN A 62 -0.97 11.00 7.13
N SER A 63 -0.01 10.35 6.48
CA SER A 63 1.42 10.61 6.71
C SER A 63 1.81 12.02 6.26
N LEU A 64 1.33 12.44 5.09
CA LEU A 64 1.51 13.81 4.60
C LEU A 64 0.83 14.85 5.51
N HIS A 65 -0.36 14.56 6.02
CA HIS A 65 -1.03 15.44 6.99
C HIS A 65 -0.20 15.58 8.28
N GLN A 66 0.21 14.46 8.87
CA GLN A 66 0.91 14.44 10.15
C GLN A 66 2.30 15.08 10.07
N PHE A 67 3.03 14.87 8.96
CA PHE A 67 4.43 15.24 8.88
C PHE A 67 4.72 16.43 7.96
N ARG A 68 3.79 16.82 7.08
CA ARG A 68 4.02 17.89 6.08
C ARG A 68 2.93 18.97 6.08
N ASP A 69 2.15 19.07 7.16
CA ASP A 69 1.08 20.06 7.35
C ASP A 69 0.06 20.14 6.20
N MET A 70 -0.09 19.02 5.48
CA MET A 70 -1.08 18.87 4.42
C MET A 70 -2.50 18.79 5.04
N PRO A 71 -3.57 18.99 4.26
CA PRO A 71 -4.94 18.90 4.79
C PRO A 71 -5.22 17.54 5.46
N GLN A 72 -6.06 17.53 6.50
CA GLN A 72 -6.53 16.30 7.12
C GLN A 72 -7.40 15.53 6.10
N PRO A 73 -7.01 14.32 5.66
CA PRO A 73 -7.82 13.56 4.72
C PRO A 73 -9.07 13.00 5.39
N LEU A 74 -10.08 12.69 4.58
CA LEU A 74 -11.24 11.92 5.02
C LEU A 74 -10.82 10.52 5.48
N PRO A 75 -11.54 9.90 6.44
CA PRO A 75 -11.25 8.53 6.83
C PRO A 75 -11.62 7.55 5.72
N ILE A 76 -11.00 6.36 5.71
CA ILE A 76 -11.35 5.28 4.77
C ILE A 76 -12.84 4.91 4.89
N ARG A 77 -13.37 4.89 6.12
CA ARG A 77 -14.77 4.56 6.42
C ARG A 77 -15.36 5.64 7.32
N LYS A 78 -16.66 5.88 7.15
CA LYS A 78 -17.41 6.76 8.05
C LYS A 78 -17.28 6.28 9.50
N ASN A 79 -17.15 7.22 10.43
CA ASN A 79 -17.29 6.97 11.84
C ASN A 79 -18.47 7.82 12.37
N LYS A 80 -19.41 7.18 13.07
CA LYS A 80 -20.55 7.89 13.63
C LYS A 80 -20.04 8.97 14.58
N GLY A 81 -20.40 10.23 14.32
CA GLY A 81 -20.12 11.37 15.21
C GLY A 81 -18.90 12.23 14.86
N GLN A 82 -18.06 11.84 13.89
CA GLN A 82 -16.89 12.66 13.50
C GLN A 82 -16.84 12.93 11.99
N TYR A 83 -17.12 11.94 11.16
CA TYR A 83 -17.17 12.10 9.70
C TYR A 83 -18.45 11.50 9.12
N THR A 84 -19.25 12.35 8.47
CA THR A 84 -20.43 11.93 7.67
C THR A 84 -20.04 11.35 6.32
N ASP A 85 -18.81 11.60 5.89
CA ASP A 85 -18.22 11.14 4.64
C ASP A 85 -16.95 10.28 4.82
N SER A 86 -16.49 9.67 3.73
CA SER A 86 -15.30 8.80 3.72
C SER A 86 -14.75 8.59 2.31
N LEU A 87 -13.46 8.28 2.19
CA LEU A 87 -12.83 7.93 0.91
C LEU A 87 -13.57 6.80 0.18
N ARG A 88 -14.05 5.79 0.93
CA ARG A 88 -14.82 4.68 0.35
C ARG A 88 -16.19 5.11 -0.18
N LYS A 89 -16.80 6.16 0.39
CA LYS A 89 -18.08 6.68 -0.10
C LYS A 89 -17.86 7.45 -1.40
N HIS A 90 -16.92 8.40 -1.43
CA HIS A 90 -16.54 9.13 -2.64
C HIS A 90 -16.14 8.19 -3.79
N ALA A 91 -15.31 7.18 -3.51
CA ALA A 91 -14.96 6.15 -4.48
C ALA A 91 -16.18 5.50 -5.16
N LYS A 92 -17.28 5.32 -4.43
CA LYS A 92 -18.50 4.67 -4.94
C LYS A 92 -19.42 5.63 -5.66
N GLU A 93 -19.63 6.81 -5.07
CA GLU A 93 -20.59 7.80 -5.57
C GLU A 93 -20.04 8.55 -6.78
N ASP A 94 -18.77 8.92 -6.75
CA ASP A 94 -18.17 9.82 -7.75
C ASP A 94 -17.35 9.06 -8.81
N TYR A 95 -16.86 7.87 -8.47
CA TYR A 95 -15.95 7.09 -9.32
C TYR A 95 -16.43 5.67 -9.65
N GLY A 96 -17.71 5.36 -9.36
CA GLY A 96 -18.35 4.11 -9.81
C GLY A 96 -17.86 2.81 -9.15
N SER A 97 -17.08 2.91 -8.06
CA SER A 97 -16.67 1.72 -7.29
C SER A 97 -17.87 0.99 -6.72
N GLN A 98 -17.84 -0.35 -6.69
CA GLN A 98 -18.95 -1.15 -6.15
C GLN A 98 -18.79 -1.47 -4.66
N VAL A 99 -17.57 -1.86 -4.28
CA VAL A 99 -17.24 -2.31 -2.91
C VAL A 99 -16.24 -1.39 -2.21
N GLY A 100 -15.71 -0.37 -2.89
CA GLY A 100 -14.56 0.42 -2.46
C GLY A 100 -13.25 -0.05 -3.10
N GLU A 101 -13.31 -1.01 -4.02
CA GLU A 101 -12.19 -1.42 -4.85
C GLU A 101 -11.91 -0.34 -5.90
N ILE A 102 -10.63 -0.05 -6.14
CA ILE A 102 -10.19 0.95 -7.13
C ILE A 102 -9.31 0.26 -8.14
N TYR A 103 -9.62 0.43 -9.41
CA TYR A 103 -8.92 -0.28 -10.48
C TYR A 103 -7.89 0.56 -11.21
N SER A 104 -7.84 1.88 -10.98
CA SER A 104 -6.95 2.79 -11.69
C SER A 104 -6.19 3.72 -10.75
N ALA A 105 -4.94 4.02 -11.12
CA ALA A 105 -4.14 5.00 -10.39
C ALA A 105 -4.69 6.43 -10.55
N SER A 106 -5.35 6.74 -11.66
CA SER A 106 -5.99 8.04 -11.90
C SER A 106 -7.18 8.28 -10.99
N THR A 107 -7.98 7.25 -10.70
CA THR A 107 -9.04 7.35 -9.69
C THR A 107 -8.47 7.61 -8.29
N LEU A 108 -7.34 6.98 -7.93
CA LEU A 108 -6.69 7.28 -6.64
C LEU A 108 -6.14 8.71 -6.57
N ALA A 109 -5.53 9.19 -7.65
CA ALA A 109 -5.06 10.56 -7.77
C ALA A 109 -6.22 11.57 -7.66
N ALA A 110 -7.34 11.30 -8.34
CA ALA A 110 -8.53 12.15 -8.28
C ALA A 110 -9.14 12.19 -6.86
N LEU A 111 -9.27 11.03 -6.20
CA LEU A 111 -9.68 10.96 -4.79
C LEU A 111 -8.73 11.74 -3.86
N ALA A 112 -7.42 11.73 -4.13
CA ALA A 112 -6.46 12.54 -3.39
C ALA A 112 -6.72 14.04 -3.60
N ALA A 113 -6.94 14.46 -4.85
CA ALA A 113 -7.25 15.84 -5.21
C ALA A 113 -8.53 16.34 -4.54
N ASP A 114 -9.59 15.52 -4.51
CA ASP A 114 -10.85 15.83 -3.79
C ASP A 114 -10.64 16.04 -2.29
N ASN A 115 -9.56 15.49 -1.73
CA ASN A 115 -9.15 15.63 -0.33
C ASN A 115 -8.10 16.74 -0.12
N GLY A 116 -7.88 17.61 -1.12
CA GLY A 116 -6.95 18.74 -1.05
C GLY A 116 -5.51 18.41 -1.44
N PHE A 117 -5.24 17.22 -1.98
CA PHE A 117 -3.91 16.79 -2.43
C PHE A 117 -3.85 16.84 -3.97
N ILE A 118 -3.86 18.05 -4.52
CA ILE A 118 -4.05 18.28 -5.96
C ILE A 118 -2.85 17.88 -6.84
N ASN A 119 -1.65 17.80 -6.26
CA ASN A 119 -0.43 17.48 -7.00
C ASN A 119 -0.11 16.01 -6.85
N SER A 120 -0.21 15.27 -7.95
CA SER A 120 0.16 13.86 -8.02
C SER A 120 0.76 13.52 -9.38
N SER A 121 1.62 12.53 -9.42
CA SER A 121 2.18 11.96 -10.65
C SER A 121 1.86 10.48 -10.74
N ILE A 122 1.54 10.03 -11.95
CA ILE A 122 1.35 8.62 -12.28
C ILE A 122 2.39 8.25 -13.32
N TYR A 123 3.33 7.40 -12.95
CA TYR A 123 4.35 6.87 -13.84
C TYR A 123 3.97 5.49 -14.34
N THR A 124 4.48 5.12 -15.51
CA THR A 124 4.37 3.75 -16.06
C THR A 124 5.73 3.34 -16.57
N GLU A 125 6.39 2.40 -15.90
CA GLU A 125 7.78 2.07 -16.18
C GLU A 125 7.91 0.61 -16.61
N ASN A 126 8.18 0.37 -17.89
CA ASN A 126 8.27 -0.99 -18.46
C ASN A 126 9.69 -1.59 -18.43
N GLN A 127 10.63 -0.89 -17.81
CA GLN A 127 12.03 -1.31 -17.65
C GLN A 127 12.33 -1.33 -16.15
N PHE A 128 13.02 -2.37 -15.69
CA PHE A 128 13.30 -2.56 -14.26
C PHE A 128 14.07 -1.36 -13.69
N GLU A 129 15.08 -0.90 -14.42
CA GLU A 129 15.98 0.18 -14.04
C GLU A 129 15.19 1.49 -13.84
N HIS A 130 14.32 1.85 -14.78
CA HIS A 130 13.49 3.05 -14.69
C HIS A 130 12.44 2.94 -13.58
N TYR A 131 11.85 1.75 -13.39
CA TYR A 131 10.89 1.51 -12.32
C TYR A 131 11.52 1.73 -10.95
N VAL A 132 12.71 1.16 -10.74
CA VAL A 132 13.51 1.34 -9.53
C VAL A 132 13.94 2.80 -9.34
N GLU A 133 14.49 3.42 -10.38
CA GLU A 133 14.96 4.81 -10.33
C GLU A 133 13.81 5.76 -9.94
N ARG A 134 12.62 5.55 -10.49
CA ARG A 134 11.44 6.36 -10.18
C ARG A 134 11.05 6.27 -8.71
N ILE A 135 11.01 5.06 -8.16
CA ILE A 135 10.68 4.82 -6.75
C ILE A 135 11.75 5.44 -5.83
N ILE A 136 13.03 5.20 -6.14
CA ILE A 136 14.15 5.77 -5.37
C ILE A 136 14.15 7.30 -5.44
N SER A 137 13.85 7.89 -6.60
CA SER A 137 13.76 9.34 -6.78
C SER A 137 12.65 9.94 -5.91
N ALA A 138 11.48 9.31 -5.85
CA ALA A 138 10.40 9.74 -4.95
C ALA A 138 10.81 9.65 -3.47
N ILE A 139 11.41 8.53 -3.05
CA ILE A 139 11.92 8.36 -1.68
C ILE A 139 13.00 9.40 -1.34
N ASN A 140 13.87 9.72 -2.30
CA ASN A 140 14.92 10.73 -2.14
C ASN A 140 14.37 12.14 -2.00
N LYS A 141 13.19 12.41 -2.55
CA LYS A 141 12.42 13.65 -2.39
C LYS A 141 11.50 13.63 -1.17
N ASP A 142 11.68 12.65 -0.28
CA ASP A 142 10.92 12.55 0.95
C ASP A 142 9.40 12.37 0.68
N GLU A 143 9.11 11.54 -0.34
CA GLU A 143 7.76 11.14 -0.75
C GLU A 143 7.55 9.64 -0.53
N ALA A 144 6.29 9.19 -0.64
CA ALA A 144 5.89 7.82 -0.41
C ALA A 144 5.16 7.27 -1.65
N PRO A 145 5.86 6.59 -2.58
CA PRO A 145 5.22 6.04 -3.77
C PRO A 145 4.29 4.88 -3.39
N ILE A 146 3.13 4.85 -4.01
CA ILE A 146 2.18 3.73 -4.01
C ILE A 146 2.46 2.90 -5.24
N ILE A 147 2.68 1.61 -5.04
CA ILE A 147 2.96 0.64 -6.10
C ILE A 147 1.96 -0.51 -6.08
N PHE A 148 1.83 -1.19 -7.21
CA PHE A 148 0.82 -2.22 -7.43
C PHE A 148 1.46 -3.50 -7.95
N TYR A 149 1.15 -4.64 -7.32
CA TYR A 149 1.63 -5.95 -7.75
C TYR A 149 0.70 -7.06 -7.22
N ASP A 150 0.76 -8.26 -7.79
CA ASP A 150 0.01 -9.40 -7.26
C ASP A 150 0.69 -9.95 -6.02
N ILE A 151 -0.11 -10.38 -5.03
CA ILE A 151 0.43 -11.02 -3.83
C ILE A 151 -0.07 -12.43 -3.61
N ASP A 152 0.75 -13.23 -2.93
CA ASP A 152 0.36 -14.52 -2.37
C ASP A 152 -0.40 -14.37 -1.04
N PRO A 153 -0.86 -15.47 -0.40
CA PRO A 153 -1.49 -15.39 0.91
C PRO A 153 -0.60 -14.80 2.02
N ALA A 154 0.72 -14.88 1.88
CA ALA A 154 1.69 -14.36 2.84
C ALA A 154 1.99 -12.87 2.62
N GLY A 155 1.58 -12.30 1.48
CA GLY A 155 1.81 -10.90 1.11
C GLY A 155 3.04 -10.69 0.25
N GLU A 156 3.72 -11.76 -0.18
CA GLU A 156 4.89 -11.68 -1.05
C GLU A 156 4.48 -11.40 -2.51
N PRO A 157 5.33 -10.69 -3.29
CA PRO A 157 5.10 -10.54 -4.72
C PRO A 157 4.94 -11.90 -5.42
N ALA A 158 3.91 -12.04 -6.23
CA ALA A 158 3.52 -13.30 -6.84
C ALA A 158 3.10 -13.14 -8.30
N TYR A 159 2.94 -14.26 -9.00
CA TYR A 159 2.55 -14.31 -10.41
C TYR A 159 1.15 -14.90 -10.58
N PHE A 160 0.13 -14.07 -10.38
CA PHE A 160 -1.28 -14.48 -10.46
C PHE A 160 -2.08 -13.77 -11.56
N SER A 161 -1.41 -13.16 -12.54
CA SER A 161 -2.02 -12.53 -13.72
C SER A 161 -3.17 -11.57 -13.35
N SER A 162 -2.94 -10.69 -12.38
CA SER A 162 -3.91 -9.71 -11.83
C SER A 162 -4.99 -10.30 -10.92
N ASN A 163 -4.99 -11.59 -10.60
CA ASN A 163 -6.03 -12.16 -9.74
C ASN A 163 -5.91 -11.75 -8.27
N ARG A 164 -4.76 -11.20 -7.84
CA ARG A 164 -4.51 -10.83 -6.44
C ARG A 164 -3.79 -9.50 -6.30
N GLU A 165 -4.15 -8.57 -7.17
CA GLU A 165 -3.50 -7.27 -7.23
C GLU A 165 -3.72 -6.50 -5.94
N HIS A 166 -2.61 -6.06 -5.39
CA HIS A 166 -2.52 -5.36 -4.15
C HIS A 166 -1.82 -4.02 -4.37
N ALA A 167 -2.17 -3.05 -3.53
CA ALA A 167 -1.49 -1.78 -3.47
C ALA A 167 -0.77 -1.67 -2.13
N VAL A 168 0.48 -1.21 -2.18
CA VAL A 168 1.29 -0.99 -1.00
C VAL A 168 1.99 0.36 -1.09
N VAL A 169 2.47 0.85 0.06
CA VAL A 169 3.25 2.09 0.13
C VAL A 169 4.72 1.73 0.36
N VAL A 170 5.63 2.28 -0.44
CA VAL A 170 7.06 2.11 -0.21
C VAL A 170 7.54 3.19 0.75
N ALA A 171 7.97 2.77 1.94
CA ALA A 171 8.47 3.66 2.99
C ALA A 171 9.97 3.94 2.88
N GLY A 172 10.70 3.11 2.14
CA GLY A 172 12.14 3.23 1.99
C GLY A 172 12.74 2.12 1.14
N TYR A 173 14.06 2.09 1.04
CA TYR A 173 14.81 1.05 0.36
C TYR A 173 16.12 0.75 1.08
N PHE A 174 16.69 -0.42 0.81
CA PHE A 174 17.99 -0.83 1.33
C PHE A 174 18.70 -1.80 0.38
N ILE A 175 20.00 -1.97 0.58
CA ILE A 175 20.78 -3.03 -0.07
C ILE A 175 20.93 -4.18 0.92
N SER A 176 20.50 -5.39 0.56
CA SER A 176 20.64 -6.57 1.41
C SER A 176 22.09 -7.04 1.49
N LYS A 177 22.41 -7.93 2.44
CA LYS A 177 23.75 -8.54 2.54
C LYS A 177 24.15 -9.33 1.28
N GLU A 178 23.18 -9.84 0.55
CA GLU A 178 23.33 -10.50 -0.75
C GLU A 178 23.54 -9.49 -1.89
N ARG A 179 23.62 -8.19 -1.59
CA ARG A 179 23.77 -7.06 -2.53
C ARG A 179 22.57 -6.85 -3.44
N GLU A 180 21.38 -7.21 -2.97
CA GLU A 180 20.14 -7.02 -3.71
C GLU A 180 19.44 -5.75 -3.24
N LEU A 181 18.86 -4.99 -4.18
CA LEU A 181 18.00 -3.87 -3.82
C LEU A 181 16.66 -4.38 -3.32
N CYS A 182 16.27 -3.91 -2.14
CA CYS A 182 15.01 -4.26 -1.50
C CYS A 182 14.22 -3.00 -1.13
N PHE A 183 12.90 -3.10 -1.22
CA PHE A 183 11.97 -2.06 -0.78
C PHE A 183 11.45 -2.37 0.62
N ILE A 184 11.39 -1.34 1.47
CA ILE A 184 10.67 -1.36 2.74
C ILE A 184 9.23 -0.95 2.45
N ILE A 185 8.29 -1.84 2.75
CA ILE A 185 6.91 -1.73 2.31
C ILE A 185 5.99 -1.66 3.52
N SER A 186 5.02 -0.74 3.48
CA SER A 186 3.92 -0.68 4.42
C SER A 186 2.68 -1.36 3.83
N GLN A 187 2.23 -2.43 4.48
CA GLN A 187 0.95 -3.09 4.19
C GLN A 187 0.36 -3.70 5.45
N TRP A 188 -0.97 -3.83 5.50
CA TRP A 188 -1.71 -4.48 6.61
C TRP A 188 -1.34 -4.00 8.03
N GLY A 189 -1.02 -2.71 8.17
CA GLY A 189 -0.68 -2.09 9.45
C GLY A 189 0.76 -2.35 9.93
N LYS A 190 1.61 -3.00 9.12
CA LYS A 190 2.96 -3.41 9.48
C LYS A 190 3.97 -3.01 8.39
N TYR A 191 5.25 -3.14 8.73
CA TYR A 191 6.36 -3.01 7.79
C TYR A 191 6.89 -4.39 7.40
N TYR A 192 7.17 -4.51 6.11
CA TYR A 192 7.75 -5.68 5.48
C TYR A 192 8.86 -5.24 4.54
N TRP A 193 9.57 -6.19 3.96
CA TRP A 193 10.41 -5.90 2.81
C TRP A 193 10.30 -6.96 1.72
N ALA A 194 10.55 -6.54 0.48
CA ALA A 194 10.62 -7.41 -0.69
C ALA A 194 11.74 -6.97 -1.62
N LYS A 195 12.31 -7.93 -2.36
CA LYS A 195 13.28 -7.65 -3.42
C LYS A 195 12.62 -6.80 -4.51
N ALA A 196 13.31 -5.75 -4.96
CA ALA A 196 12.80 -4.86 -6.00
C ALA A 196 12.51 -5.62 -7.31
N GLU A 197 13.34 -6.60 -7.66
CA GLU A 197 13.17 -7.44 -8.84
C GLU A 197 11.87 -8.27 -8.78
N ASN A 198 11.57 -8.89 -7.64
CA ASN A 198 10.35 -9.68 -7.45
C ASN A 198 9.10 -8.78 -7.57
N VAL A 199 9.17 -7.58 -7.00
CA VAL A 199 8.12 -6.57 -7.10
C VAL A 199 7.91 -6.16 -8.57
N PHE A 200 8.99 -5.84 -9.29
CA PHE A 200 8.93 -5.43 -10.69
C PHE A 200 8.33 -6.52 -11.59
N SER A 201 8.80 -7.75 -11.45
CA SER A 201 8.32 -8.87 -12.25
C SER A 201 6.84 -9.18 -11.95
N SER A 202 6.42 -9.05 -10.68
CA SER A 202 5.02 -9.20 -10.29
C SER A 202 4.12 -8.07 -10.81
N THR A 203 4.60 -6.81 -10.88
CA THR A 203 3.81 -5.73 -11.48
C THR A 203 3.76 -5.80 -13.02
N SER A 204 4.83 -6.31 -13.65
CA SER A 204 4.95 -6.42 -15.11
C SER A 204 3.98 -7.42 -15.74
N GLN A 205 3.47 -8.37 -14.98
CA GLN A 205 2.42 -9.29 -15.44
C GLN A 205 0.99 -8.80 -15.18
N LEU A 206 0.82 -7.67 -14.48
CA LEU A 206 -0.52 -7.11 -14.30
C LEU A 206 -1.10 -6.70 -15.66
N LEU A 207 -2.43 -6.63 -15.72
CA LEU A 207 -3.16 -6.25 -16.91
C LEU A 207 -3.22 -4.72 -17.04
N THR A 208 -3.14 -4.24 -18.28
CA THR A 208 -3.31 -2.81 -18.63
C THR A 208 -4.76 -2.36 -18.54
N SER A 209 -5.70 -3.30 -18.49
CA SER A 209 -7.13 -3.10 -18.28
C SER A 209 -7.71 -4.34 -17.60
N ARG A 210 -8.74 -4.18 -16.76
CA ARG A 210 -9.43 -5.32 -16.13
C ARG A 210 -10.79 -5.56 -16.75
N THR A 211 -11.17 -6.82 -16.80
CA THR A 211 -12.58 -7.17 -16.99
C THR A 211 -13.37 -6.80 -15.73
N PRO A 212 -14.62 -6.32 -15.89
CA PRO A 212 -15.51 -6.07 -14.76
C PRO A 212 -15.65 -7.28 -13.82
N GLU A 213 -15.23 -7.13 -12.57
CA GLU A 213 -15.41 -8.15 -11.54
C GLU A 213 -16.85 -8.20 -11.03
N LYS A 214 -17.26 -9.38 -10.57
CA LYS A 214 -18.54 -9.59 -9.88
C LYS A 214 -18.30 -9.69 -8.38
N PHE A 215 -19.09 -8.96 -7.62
CA PHE A 215 -19.08 -8.95 -6.17
C PHE A 215 -20.41 -9.44 -5.63
N PHE A 216 -20.34 -10.13 -4.51
CA PHE A 216 -21.50 -10.69 -3.84
C PHE A 216 -21.58 -10.10 -2.43
N LYS A 217 -22.73 -9.52 -2.09
CA LYS A 217 -23.05 -9.09 -0.74
C LYS A 217 -23.83 -10.20 -0.05
N TYR A 218 -23.49 -10.45 1.20
CA TYR A 218 -24.16 -11.39 2.09
C TYR A 218 -24.75 -10.62 3.27
N GLU A 219 -25.82 -11.13 3.89
CA GLU A 219 -26.46 -10.49 5.04
C GLU A 219 -25.62 -10.63 6.33
N SER A 220 -25.85 -9.74 7.30
CA SER A 220 -25.18 -9.76 8.61
C SER A 220 -25.55 -11.03 9.40
N GLY A 221 -24.56 -11.79 9.87
CA GLY A 221 -24.74 -13.09 10.53
C GLY A 221 -23.97 -14.23 9.86
N TRP A 222 -23.41 -13.97 8.68
CA TRP A 222 -22.47 -14.85 8.00
C TRP A 222 -21.07 -14.78 8.61
N CYS A 223 -20.62 -15.88 9.22
CA CYS A 223 -19.31 -16.03 9.84
C CYS A 223 -18.49 -17.13 9.15
N ASP A 224 -18.11 -16.91 7.89
CA ASP A 224 -16.93 -17.60 7.34
C ASP A 224 -16.27 -16.77 6.23
N VAL A 225 -15.52 -15.76 6.65
CA VAL A 225 -14.72 -14.90 5.78
C VAL A 225 -13.62 -15.69 5.06
N TYR A 226 -13.25 -16.88 5.55
CA TYR A 226 -12.17 -17.70 5.00
C TYR A 226 -12.65 -18.52 3.79
N SER A 227 -13.87 -19.09 3.87
CA SER A 227 -14.48 -19.87 2.77
C SER A 227 -14.95 -19.02 1.60
N MET A 228 -15.28 -17.74 1.81
CA MET A 228 -15.70 -16.79 0.76
C MET A 228 -14.60 -16.48 -0.27
N ARG A 229 -13.33 -16.77 0.04
CA ARG A 229 -12.19 -16.43 -0.83
C ARG A 229 -11.94 -17.47 -1.93
N PHE A 230 -12.54 -18.66 -1.83
CA PHE A 230 -12.16 -19.82 -2.64
C PHE A 230 -13.34 -20.60 -3.26
N LEU A 231 -14.59 -20.30 -2.90
CA LEU A 231 -15.75 -21.05 -3.38
C LEU A 231 -16.75 -20.16 -4.16
N PRO A 232 -17.27 -20.63 -5.30
CA PRO A 232 -18.33 -19.96 -6.05
C PRO A 232 -19.63 -19.80 -5.24
N PRO A 233 -20.46 -18.76 -5.50
CA PRO A 233 -21.71 -18.50 -4.80
C PRO A 233 -22.68 -19.69 -4.71
N GLU A 234 -22.61 -20.59 -5.70
CA GLU A 234 -23.49 -21.75 -5.85
C GLU A 234 -23.22 -22.86 -4.82
N PHE A 235 -22.07 -22.81 -4.13
CA PHE A 235 -21.71 -23.76 -3.07
C PHE A 235 -22.24 -23.36 -1.69
N PHE A 236 -22.85 -22.18 -1.56
CA PHE A 236 -23.36 -21.68 -0.29
C PHE A 236 -24.87 -21.98 -0.16
N THR A 237 -25.27 -22.45 1.02
CA THR A 237 -26.66 -22.84 1.34
C THR A 237 -27.67 -21.71 1.22
N ASN A 238 -27.23 -20.45 1.34
CA ASN A 238 -28.07 -19.28 1.05
C ASN A 238 -27.44 -18.43 -0.06
N PRO A 239 -28.23 -18.00 -1.06
CA PRO A 239 -27.73 -17.16 -2.13
C PRO A 239 -27.31 -15.77 -1.63
N PRO A 240 -26.42 -15.08 -2.35
CA PRO A 240 -26.04 -13.71 -2.01
C PRO A 240 -27.24 -12.77 -2.05
N SER A 241 -27.33 -11.84 -1.09
CA SER A 241 -28.45 -10.87 -1.01
C SER A 241 -28.38 -9.82 -2.11
N GLN A 242 -27.21 -9.61 -2.69
CA GLN A 242 -27.05 -8.73 -3.85
C GLN A 242 -25.82 -9.15 -4.66
N GLN A 243 -25.99 -9.30 -5.97
CA GLN A 243 -24.87 -9.30 -6.91
C GLN A 243 -24.61 -7.87 -7.40
N ARG A 244 -23.33 -7.50 -7.48
CA ARG A 244 -22.87 -6.20 -7.97
C ARG A 244 -21.82 -6.45 -9.03
N GLN A 245 -21.86 -5.72 -10.13
CA GLN A 245 -20.84 -5.80 -11.17
C GLN A 245 -20.07 -4.50 -11.21
N ALA A 246 -18.73 -4.60 -11.21
CA ALA A 246 -17.88 -3.44 -11.43
C ALA A 246 -18.22 -2.77 -12.77
N GLN A 247 -17.99 -1.47 -12.86
CA GLN A 247 -18.03 -0.82 -14.15
C GLN A 247 -16.79 -1.21 -14.97
N GLU A 248 -16.92 -1.15 -16.29
CA GLU A 248 -15.78 -1.34 -17.18
C GLU A 248 -14.74 -0.26 -16.92
N VAL A 249 -13.51 -0.71 -16.71
CA VAL A 249 -12.37 0.17 -16.52
C VAL A 249 -11.89 0.62 -17.91
N PRO A 250 -11.57 1.89 -18.14
CA PRO A 250 -11.01 2.35 -19.41
C PRO A 250 -9.82 1.48 -19.86
N LYS A 251 -9.58 1.38 -21.18
CA LYS A 251 -8.52 0.53 -21.76
C LYS A 251 -7.10 0.77 -21.20
N GLU A 252 -6.84 1.95 -20.63
CA GLU A 252 -5.57 2.29 -19.97
C GLU A 252 -5.65 2.38 -18.43
N GLY A 253 -6.78 1.96 -17.86
CA GLY A 253 -7.06 2.14 -16.44
C GLY A 253 -6.49 1.05 -15.54
N GLY A 254 -5.78 0.04 -16.05
CA GLY A 254 -5.12 -0.99 -15.22
C GLY A 254 -3.86 -0.50 -14.51
N LEU A 255 -3.33 -1.35 -13.62
CA LEU A 255 -2.26 -0.97 -12.68
C LEU A 255 -0.88 -1.53 -13.03
N LYS A 256 -0.74 -2.16 -14.20
CA LYS A 256 0.54 -2.66 -14.72
C LYS A 256 1.62 -1.59 -14.72
N ASN A 257 2.72 -1.88 -14.00
CA ASN A 257 3.91 -1.04 -13.93
C ASN A 257 3.64 0.40 -13.47
N LYS A 258 2.49 0.64 -12.82
CA LYS A 258 2.10 1.96 -12.37
C LYS A 258 2.77 2.29 -11.04
N ILE A 259 3.21 3.53 -10.92
CA ILE A 259 3.68 4.11 -9.66
C ILE A 259 2.88 5.40 -9.47
N LEU A 260 2.15 5.51 -8.36
CA LEU A 260 1.45 6.72 -7.98
C LEU A 260 2.23 7.45 -6.89
N VAL A 261 2.51 8.72 -7.10
CA VAL A 261 3.14 9.59 -6.10
C VAL A 261 2.22 10.76 -5.82
N ILE A 262 1.85 10.93 -4.54
CA ILE A 262 1.16 12.14 -4.08
C ILE A 262 2.23 13.09 -3.58
N HIS A 263 2.36 14.24 -4.25
CA HIS A 263 3.41 15.19 -3.95
C HIS A 263 3.02 16.03 -2.73
N ASN A 264 4.01 16.29 -1.87
CA ASN A 264 3.84 17.42 -0.97
C ASN A 264 3.78 18.69 -1.83
N SER A 265 2.78 19.52 -1.57
CA SER A 265 2.76 20.86 -2.14
C SER A 265 3.15 21.76 -0.99
N PRO A 266 4.33 22.40 -1.01
CA PRO A 266 4.62 23.43 -0.03
C PRO A 266 3.45 24.40 -0.07
N LYS A 267 2.78 24.66 1.07
CA LYS A 267 1.90 25.83 1.14
C LYS A 267 2.77 27.02 0.73
N SER A 268 2.31 27.82 -0.23
CA SER A 268 2.86 29.15 -0.44
C SER A 268 2.54 29.97 0.82
N VAL A 269 3.36 29.82 1.84
CA VAL A 269 3.27 30.66 3.02
C VAL A 269 3.76 32.03 2.57
N ASN A 270 2.91 33.04 2.70
CA ASN A 270 3.33 34.44 2.64
C ASN A 270 4.70 34.58 3.32
N GLU A 271 5.61 35.33 2.69
CA GLU A 271 7.07 35.42 2.92
C GLU A 271 7.56 35.83 4.33
N HIS A 272 6.79 35.59 5.39
CA HIS A 272 7.09 35.99 6.76
C HIS A 272 6.99 34.88 7.83
N SER A 273 6.86 33.62 7.44
CA SER A 273 7.01 32.50 8.37
C SER A 273 8.41 31.91 8.28
N PHE A 274 9.26 32.19 9.27
CA PHE A 274 10.61 31.63 9.42
C PHE A 274 10.62 30.09 9.66
N TRP A 275 9.46 29.44 9.59
CA TRP A 275 9.25 28.01 9.88
C TRP A 275 8.68 27.21 8.70
N SER A 276 8.64 27.77 7.49
CA SER A 276 8.11 27.02 6.33
C SER A 276 9.17 26.15 5.67
N THR A 277 8.84 24.87 5.49
CA THR A 277 9.55 23.81 4.74
C THR A 277 10.83 23.26 5.38
N THR A 278 10.67 22.41 6.39
CA THR A 278 11.71 21.46 6.77
C THR A 278 11.35 20.07 6.27
N SER A 279 12.00 19.63 5.18
CA SER A 279 12.15 18.20 4.93
C SER A 279 12.75 17.56 6.18
N LEU A 280 12.19 16.44 6.66
CA LEU A 280 12.78 15.77 7.81
C LEU A 280 14.20 15.32 7.48
N SER A 281 15.08 15.45 8.46
CA SER A 281 16.41 14.87 8.36
C SER A 281 16.31 13.34 8.35
N ALA A 282 17.29 12.66 7.76
CA ALA A 282 17.34 11.20 7.74
C ALA A 282 17.28 10.59 9.16
N LYS A 283 17.87 11.28 10.15
CA LYS A 283 17.85 10.86 11.57
C LYS A 283 16.45 10.93 12.17
N GLU A 284 15.66 11.95 11.83
CA GLU A 284 14.28 12.07 12.31
C GLU A 284 13.38 11.01 11.68
N SER A 285 13.52 10.77 10.37
CA SER A 285 12.78 9.68 9.71
C SER A 285 13.12 8.30 10.33
N GLU A 286 14.39 8.06 10.64
CA GLU A 286 14.81 6.84 11.35
C GLU A 286 14.18 6.76 12.75
N HIS A 287 14.24 7.84 13.53
CA HIS A 287 13.67 7.90 14.86
C HIS A 287 12.17 7.58 14.86
N LEU A 288 11.40 8.24 13.99
CA LEU A 288 9.96 8.02 13.85
C LEU A 288 9.63 6.58 13.42
N PHE A 289 10.44 6.00 12.53
CA PHE A 289 10.29 4.61 12.13
C PHE A 289 10.53 3.64 13.30
N ARG A 290 11.57 3.88 14.11
CA ARG A 290 11.84 3.09 15.33
C ARG A 290 10.67 3.18 16.32
N GLU A 291 10.14 4.37 16.56
CA GLU A 291 9.02 4.56 17.48
C GLU A 291 7.76 3.80 17.03
N ASP A 292 7.44 3.81 15.73
CA ASP A 292 6.27 3.08 15.21
C ASP A 292 6.45 1.55 15.32
N LEU A 293 7.65 1.04 15.08
CA LEU A 293 7.98 -0.37 15.29
C LEU A 293 7.81 -0.81 16.75
N ILE A 294 8.31 -0.01 17.69
CA ILE A 294 8.18 -0.27 19.13
C ILE A 294 6.69 -0.32 19.50
N ARG A 295 5.93 0.71 19.13
CA ARG A 295 4.49 0.81 19.44
C ARG A 295 3.71 -0.42 18.97
N LYS A 296 4.08 -1.01 17.83
CA LYS A 296 3.39 -2.15 17.21
C LYS A 296 3.86 -3.52 17.68
N ASN A 297 4.97 -3.59 18.39
CA ASN A 297 5.43 -4.81 19.04
C ASN A 297 4.91 -4.95 20.47
N ILE A 298 4.31 -3.90 21.03
CA ILE A 298 3.60 -4.00 22.30
C ILE A 298 2.38 -4.92 22.07
N PRO A 299 2.27 -6.07 22.77
CA PRO A 299 1.08 -6.89 22.70
C PRO A 299 -0.10 -6.03 23.13
N HIS A 300 -1.08 -5.82 22.24
CA HIS A 300 -2.34 -5.23 22.66
C HIS A 300 -3.00 -6.22 23.62
N THR A 301 -2.81 -6.03 24.92
CA THR A 301 -3.67 -6.63 25.94
C THR A 301 -5.08 -6.12 25.65
N THR A 302 -5.89 -6.97 25.03
CA THR A 302 -7.32 -6.74 24.88
C THR A 302 -7.95 -6.63 26.27
N PHE A 303 -8.48 -5.45 26.60
CA PHE A 303 -9.57 -5.34 27.56
C PHE A 303 -10.89 -5.63 26.84
#